data_AF-A0A941W073-F1
#
_entry.id   AF-A0A941W073-F1
#
_cell.length_a   1.000
_cell.length_b   1.000
_cell.length_c   1.000
_cell.angle_alpha   90.00
_cell.angle_beta   90.00
_cell.angle_gamma   90.00
#
_symmetry.space_group_name_H-M   'P 1'
#
loop_
_entity.id
_entity.type
_entity.pdbx_description
1 polymer ?
#
loop_
_entity_poly.entity_id
_entity_poly.type
_entity_poly.pdbx_seq_one_letter_code
_entity_poly.pdbx_strand_id
1 'polypeptide(L)'
;MYFKDNQSAFTYACKFIDNSMQKDTILPAIVKETSNVSGGLQNLKLLLASNDGGVSVIAKTINNKVIRINEGDFVAFQVLEYHPESPIAVDLIGFVVSKLQAIYDVEEGGWHHDIGDRELHNSYTISCISLSIQHS
;
A
#
# COMPACT_ATOMS: atom_id res chain seq x y z
N MET A 1 -10.76 17.99 1.10
CA MET A 1 -9.51 18.73 0.83
C MET A 1 -8.89 18.20 -0.46
N TYR A 2 -8.51 19.09 -1.39
CA TYR A 2 -7.89 18.74 -2.67
C TYR A 2 -6.39 19.09 -2.66
N PHE A 3 -5.55 18.19 -3.16
CA PHE A 3 -4.12 18.41 -3.28
C PHE A 3 -3.71 18.61 -4.74
N LYS A 4 -2.61 19.34 -4.96
CA LYS A 4 -2.07 19.60 -6.30
C LYS A 4 -1.66 18.31 -7.02
N ASP A 5 -1.09 17.37 -6.28
CA ASP A 5 -0.54 16.12 -6.79
C ASP A 5 -0.47 15.06 -5.69
N ASN A 6 -0.23 13.81 -6.10
CA ASN A 6 -0.07 12.65 -5.22
C ASN A 6 1.04 12.83 -4.17
N GLN A 7 2.12 13.53 -4.53
CA GLN A 7 3.23 13.78 -3.61
C GLN A 7 2.85 14.76 -2.50
N SER A 8 2.01 15.75 -2.81
CA SER A 8 1.45 16.68 -1.83
C SER A 8 0.47 15.99 -0.90
N ALA A 9 -0.40 15.13 -1.44
CA ALA A 9 -1.31 14.29 -0.64
C ALA A 9 -0.54 13.36 0.31
N PHE A 10 0.50 12.67 -0.19
CA PHE A 10 1.39 11.86 0.63
C PHE A 10 2.07 12.67 1.74
N THR A 11 2.59 13.85 1.41
CA THR A 11 3.26 14.72 2.40
C THR A 11 2.29 15.17 3.50
N TYR A 12 1.04 15.45 3.14
CA TYR A 12 -0.02 15.74 4.11
C TYR A 12 -0.31 14.52 5.00
N ALA A 13 -0.43 13.33 4.40
CA ALA A 13 -0.63 12.09 5.14
C ALA A 13 0.42 11.91 6.23
N CYS A 14 1.71 12.02 5.89
CA CYS A 14 2.80 11.88 6.85
C CYS A 14 2.75 12.88 8.02
N LYS A 15 2.22 14.09 7.81
CA LYS A 15 2.27 15.16 8.80
C LYS A 15 1.05 15.23 9.70
N PHE A 16 -0.11 14.86 9.17
CA PHE A 16 -1.39 15.21 9.79
C PHE A 16 -2.32 14.03 10.02
N ILE A 17 -2.00 12.86 9.46
CA ILE A 17 -2.78 11.64 9.63
C ILE A 17 -2.02 10.71 10.57
N ASP A 18 -2.73 10.04 11.48
CA ASP A 18 -2.14 8.96 12.27
C ASP A 18 -1.84 7.78 11.33
N ASN A 19 -0.56 7.51 11.15
CA ASN A 19 -0.05 6.42 10.31
C ASN A 19 0.63 5.34 11.17
N SER A 20 0.07 5.05 12.35
CA SER A 20 0.55 3.96 13.18
C SER A 20 0.50 2.62 12.43
N MET A 21 1.67 2.00 12.26
CA MET A 21 1.79 0.69 11.64
C MET A 21 1.28 -0.37 12.61
N GLN A 22 0.05 -0.83 12.37
CA GLN A 22 -0.56 -1.93 13.10
C GLN A 22 -1.15 -2.92 12.09
N LYS A 23 -1.34 -4.15 12.54
CA LYS A 23 -2.04 -5.16 11.75
C LYS A 23 -3.44 -4.66 11.37
N ASP A 24 -3.83 -4.95 10.13
CA ASP A 24 -5.10 -4.59 9.51
C ASP A 24 -5.30 -3.07 9.25
N THR A 25 -4.30 -2.23 9.56
CA THR A 25 -4.33 -0.80 9.23
C THR A 25 -4.12 -0.59 7.73
N ILE A 26 -4.83 0.39 7.17
CA ILE A 26 -4.62 0.88 5.81
C ILE A 26 -3.80 2.16 5.86
N LEU A 27 -2.63 2.12 5.24
CA LEU A 27 -1.71 3.25 5.18
C LEU A 27 -1.65 3.81 3.76
N PRO A 28 -1.70 5.15 3.59
CA PRO A 28 -1.43 5.76 2.30
C PRO A 28 0.05 5.60 1.94
N ALA A 29 0.33 5.37 0.67
CA ALA A 29 1.68 5.18 0.17
C ALA A 29 1.86 5.85 -1.19
N ILE A 30 3.10 6.20 -1.54
CA ILE A 30 3.46 6.57 -2.89
C ILE A 30 4.36 5.51 -3.52
N VAL A 31 4.08 5.13 -4.76
CA VAL A 31 4.88 4.17 -5.51
C VAL A 31 6.15 4.87 -6.00
N LYS A 32 7.30 4.34 -5.61
CA LYS A 32 8.61 4.89 -5.99
C LYS A 32 9.18 4.19 -7.23
N GLU A 33 9.09 2.88 -7.27
CA GLU A 33 9.61 2.07 -8.38
C GLU A 33 8.64 0.92 -8.66
N THR A 34 8.54 0.54 -9.93
CA THR A 34 7.77 -0.62 -10.35
C THR A 34 8.62 -1.56 -11.20
N SER A 35 8.46 -2.87 -11.01
CA SER A 35 9.06 -3.85 -11.92
C SER A 35 8.07 -4.98 -12.20
N ASN A 36 8.02 -5.41 -13.46
CA ASN A 36 7.15 -6.50 -13.87
C ASN A 36 7.78 -7.85 -13.51
N VAL A 37 6.95 -8.75 -13.03
CA VAL A 37 7.27 -10.14 -12.76
C VAL A 37 6.49 -11.02 -13.76
N SER A 38 6.95 -12.25 -13.95
CA SER A 38 6.23 -13.23 -14.77
C SER A 38 4.79 -13.41 -14.30
N GLY A 39 3.89 -13.67 -15.25
CA GLY A 39 2.46 -13.81 -14.96
C GLY A 39 1.74 -12.49 -14.69
N GLY A 40 2.32 -11.32 -15.01
CA GLY A 40 1.65 -10.02 -14.93
C GLY A 40 1.54 -9.43 -13.52
N LEU A 41 2.25 -10.00 -12.56
CA LEU A 41 2.42 -9.41 -11.23
C LEU A 41 3.47 -8.28 -11.29
N GLN A 42 3.38 -7.33 -10.36
CA GLN A 42 4.37 -6.25 -10.22
C GLN A 42 5.01 -6.32 -8.83
N ASN A 43 6.33 -6.19 -8.77
CA ASN A 43 7.01 -5.78 -7.54
C ASN A 43 6.96 -4.25 -7.47
N LEU A 44 6.58 -3.75 -6.31
CA LEU A 44 6.42 -2.33 -6.05
C LEU A 44 7.36 -1.95 -4.91
N LYS A 45 8.18 -0.93 -5.13
CA LYS A 45 8.84 -0.22 -4.05
C LYS A 45 7.94 0.92 -3.63
N LEU A 46 7.41 0.84 -2.41
CA LEU A 46 6.51 1.83 -1.86
C LEU A 46 7.23 2.66 -0.81
N LEU A 47 6.84 3.91 -0.70
CA LEU A 47 7.09 4.71 0.48
C LEU A 47 5.75 4.87 1.21
N LEU A 48 5.57 4.16 2.32
CA LEU A 48 4.40 4.25 3.19
C LEU A 48 4.45 5.56 3.97
N ALA A 49 3.30 6.18 4.21
CA ALA A 49 3.24 7.36 5.05
C ALA A 49 3.58 6.98 6.50
N SER A 50 4.40 7.81 7.14
CA SER A 50 4.72 7.71 8.56
C SER A 50 5.01 9.12 9.08
N ASN A 51 4.96 9.28 10.41
CA ASN A 51 5.22 10.58 11.05
C ASN A 51 6.66 11.09 10.79
N ASP A 52 7.57 10.19 10.43
CA ASP A 52 8.97 10.50 10.10
C ASP A 52 9.19 10.78 8.59
N GLY A 53 8.11 11.00 7.83
CA GLY A 53 8.18 11.34 6.40
C GLY A 53 8.15 10.12 5.45
N GLY A 54 8.04 8.92 6.01
CA GLY A 54 7.70 7.69 5.31
C GLY A 54 8.67 6.53 5.51
N VAL A 55 8.18 5.31 5.30
CA VAL A 55 8.95 4.07 5.43
C VAL A 55 8.97 3.31 4.11
N SER A 56 10.16 2.94 3.64
CA SER A 56 10.31 2.19 2.39
C SER A 56 10.01 0.71 2.59
N VAL A 57 9.16 0.15 1.73
CA VAL A 57 8.78 -1.26 1.77
C VAL A 57 8.72 -1.84 0.36
N ILE A 58 8.92 -3.15 0.27
CA ILE A 58 8.71 -3.90 -0.98
C ILE A 58 7.39 -4.65 -0.86
N ALA A 59 6.50 -4.39 -1.82
CA ALA A 59 5.21 -5.05 -1.93
C ALA A 59 5.10 -5.77 -3.28
N LYS A 60 4.16 -6.71 -3.37
CA LYS A 60 3.76 -7.35 -4.63
C LYS A 60 2.27 -7.10 -4.86
N THR A 61 1.87 -6.94 -6.12
CA THR A 61 0.44 -6.99 -6.46
C THR A 61 -0.09 -8.41 -6.22
N ILE A 62 -1.31 -8.53 -5.70
CA ILE A 62 -1.92 -9.85 -5.41
C ILE A 62 -2.38 -10.55 -6.69
N ASN A 63 -2.77 -9.78 -7.71
CA ASN A 63 -3.36 -10.31 -8.93
C ASN A 63 -2.95 -9.45 -10.14
N ASN A 64 -2.66 -10.10 -11.26
CA ASN A 64 -2.26 -9.49 -12.53
C ASN A 64 -3.40 -8.80 -13.29
N LYS A 65 -4.65 -8.97 -12.84
CA LYS A 65 -5.85 -8.46 -13.52
C LYS A 65 -6.48 -7.22 -12.90
N VAL A 66 -6.08 -6.83 -11.69
CA VAL A 66 -6.97 -6.00 -10.86
C VAL A 66 -6.60 -4.51 -10.88
N ILE A 67 -5.32 -4.14 -10.85
CA ILE A 67 -4.90 -2.72 -10.97
C ILE A 67 -3.49 -2.65 -11.56
N ARG A 68 -3.30 -1.91 -12.66
CA ARG A 68 -1.96 -1.54 -13.14
C ARG A 68 -1.42 -0.37 -12.31
N ILE A 69 -0.38 -0.63 -11.54
CA ILE A 69 0.27 0.37 -10.68
C ILE A 69 1.50 0.93 -11.41
N ASN A 70 1.65 2.25 -11.40
CA ASN A 70 2.80 2.96 -11.98
C ASN A 70 3.54 3.77 -10.92
N GLU A 71 4.76 4.16 -11.23
CA GLU A 71 5.55 5.08 -10.40
C GLU A 71 4.83 6.42 -10.24
N GLY A 72 4.82 6.95 -9.01
CA GLY A 72 4.11 8.17 -8.65
C GLY A 72 2.62 7.99 -8.30
N ASP A 73 2.06 6.79 -8.50
CA ASP A 73 0.70 6.50 -8.04
C ASP A 73 0.61 6.63 -6.51
N PHE A 74 -0.49 7.23 -6.05
CA PHE A 74 -0.88 7.24 -4.64
C PHE A 74 -1.79 6.05 -4.39
N VAL A 75 -1.49 5.26 -3.36
CA VAL A 75 -2.13 3.97 -3.16
C VAL A 75 -2.45 3.72 -1.69
N ALA A 76 -3.45 2.88 -1.45
CA ALA A 76 -3.76 2.36 -0.12
C ALA A 76 -3.06 1.01 0.06
N PHE A 77 -2.27 0.88 1.12
CA PHE A 77 -1.55 -0.34 1.48
C PHE A 77 -2.14 -0.90 2.78
N GLN A 78 -2.64 -2.14 2.75
CA GLN A 78 -3.13 -2.82 3.95
C GLN A 78 -2.02 -3.64 4.57
N VAL A 79 -1.74 -3.38 5.85
CA VAL A 79 -0.80 -4.14 6.66
C VAL A 79 -1.44 -5.46 7.06
N LEU A 80 -0.82 -6.58 6.71
CA LEU A 80 -1.22 -7.92 7.11
C LEU A 80 -0.51 -8.38 8.38
N GLU A 81 0.79 -8.13 8.45
CA GLU A 81 1.63 -8.45 9.60
C GLU A 81 2.66 -7.35 9.81
N TYR A 82 2.91 -7.04 11.08
CA TYR A 82 3.93 -6.10 11.50
C TYR A 82 4.66 -6.68 12.71
N HIS A 83 5.97 -6.90 12.56
CA HIS A 83 6.84 -7.52 13.57
C HIS A 83 8.02 -6.58 13.87
N PRO A 84 7.80 -5.50 14.65
CA PRO A 84 8.83 -4.49 14.91
C PRO A 84 10.05 -5.04 15.67
N GLU A 85 9.89 -6.17 16.35
CA GLU A 85 10.93 -6.84 17.14
C GLU A 85 11.67 -7.94 16.33
N SER A 86 11.36 -8.10 15.05
CA SER A 86 11.95 -9.15 14.22
C SER A 86 13.43 -8.86 13.94
N PRO A 87 14.34 -9.83 14.17
CA PRO A 87 15.75 -9.69 13.79
C PRO A 87 15.98 -9.85 12.27
N ILE A 88 14.95 -10.26 11.52
CA ILE A 88 14.98 -10.42 10.06
C ILE A 88 14.22 -9.24 9.46
N ALA A 89 14.86 -8.53 8.51
CA ALA A 89 14.39 -7.30 7.85
C ALA A 89 13.13 -7.46 6.94
N VAL A 90 12.11 -8.16 7.43
CA VAL A 90 10.75 -8.22 6.88
C VAL A 90 9.79 -7.89 8.01
N ASP A 91 9.94 -6.67 8.52
CA ASP A 91 9.16 -6.20 9.66
C ASP A 91 7.72 -5.89 9.27
N LEU A 92 7.41 -5.82 7.97
CA LEU A 92 6.08 -5.47 7.47
C LEU A 92 5.70 -6.29 6.24
N ILE A 93 4.54 -6.94 6.31
CA ILE A 93 3.91 -7.67 5.20
C ILE A 93 2.56 -7.02 4.93
N GLY A 94 2.21 -6.85 3.65
CA GLY A 94 0.93 -6.29 3.25
C GLY A 94 0.76 -6.23 1.73
N PHE A 95 -0.31 -5.59 1.29
CA PHE A 95 -0.63 -5.47 -0.13
C PHE A 95 -1.30 -4.14 -0.48
N VAL A 96 -1.17 -3.75 -1.75
CA VAL A 96 -1.90 -2.60 -2.30
C VAL A 96 -3.36 -3.00 -2.56
N VAL A 97 -4.30 -2.28 -1.96
CA VAL A 97 -5.75 -2.55 -2.09
C VAL A 97 -6.39 -1.72 -3.19
N SER A 98 -5.92 -0.49 -3.39
CA SER A 98 -6.47 0.42 -4.39
C SER A 98 -5.50 1.56 -4.72
N LYS A 99 -5.75 2.23 -5.85
CA LYS A 99 -5.26 3.60 -6.07
C LYS A 99 -6.11 4.59 -5.29
N LEU A 100 -5.48 5.67 -4.85
CA LEU A 100 -6.09 6.78 -4.15
C LEU A 100 -6.00 8.03 -5.02
N GLN A 101 -7.02 8.86 -4.92
CA GLN A 101 -6.99 10.21 -5.46
C GLN A 101 -6.27 11.13 -4.47
N ALA A 102 -5.71 12.22 -4.99
CA ALA A 102 -5.11 13.29 -4.19
C ALA A 102 -6.21 14.17 -3.52
N ILE A 103 -7.16 13.53 -2.85
CA ILE A 103 -8.33 14.13 -2.21
C ILE A 103 -8.57 13.43 -0.87
N TYR A 104 -8.60 14.22 0.21
CA TYR A 104 -8.90 13.75 1.56
C TYR A 104 -10.24 14.33 2.03
N ASP A 105 -11.19 13.47 2.38
CA ASP A 105 -12.42 13.88 3.04
C ASP A 105 -12.11 14.21 4.51
N VAL A 106 -12.32 15.47 4.88
CA VAL A 106 -12.02 15.96 6.23
C VAL A 106 -13.17 15.64 7.19
N GLU A 107 -14.39 15.50 6.69
CA GLU A 107 -15.57 15.19 7.50
C GLU A 107 -15.63 13.70 7.83
N GLU A 108 -15.38 12.84 6.83
CA GLU A 108 -15.36 11.39 6.99
C GLU A 108 -14.00 10.85 7.45
N GLY A 109 -12.93 11.63 7.30
CA GLY A 109 -11.59 11.26 7.72
C GLY A 109 -10.93 10.19 6.84
N GLY A 110 -11.05 10.31 5.52
CA GLY A 110 -10.63 9.26 4.58
C GLY A 110 -10.08 9.77 3.25
N TRP A 111 -9.31 8.92 2.56
CA TRP A 111 -8.83 9.20 1.20
C TRP A 111 -9.85 8.72 0.18
N HIS A 112 -10.06 9.50 -0.87
CA HIS A 112 -10.90 9.06 -1.98
C HIS A 112 -10.18 7.98 -2.78
N HIS A 113 -10.90 6.91 -3.12
CA HIS A 113 -10.38 5.85 -3.98
C HIS A 113 -10.48 6.27 -5.44
N ASP A 114 -9.44 5.97 -6.21
CA ASP A 114 -9.50 6.10 -7.66
C ASP A 114 -10.28 4.91 -8.22
N ILE A 115 -11.57 5.11 -8.52
CA ILE A 115 -12.51 4.08 -8.98
C ILE A 115 -12.29 3.75 -10.48
N GLY A 116 -11.06 3.94 -10.97
CA GLY A 116 -10.62 3.53 -12.30
C GLY A 116 -10.40 2.02 -12.41
N ASP A 117 -11.43 1.24 -12.10
CA ASP A 117 -11.77 -0.14 -12.51
C ASP A 117 -12.65 -0.78 -11.43
N ARG A 118 -13.95 -0.86 -11.72
CA ARG A 118 -14.98 -1.44 -10.85
C ARG A 118 -14.86 -2.98 -10.79
N GLU A 119 -13.94 -3.54 -10.02
CA GLU A 119 -14.00 -4.99 -9.66
C GLU A 119 -13.48 -5.35 -8.26
N LEU A 120 -13.51 -4.43 -7.27
CA LEU A 120 -12.89 -4.69 -5.96
C LEU A 120 -13.83 -5.01 -4.78
N HIS A 121 -15.15 -5.03 -4.99
CA HIS A 121 -16.08 -5.21 -3.86
C HIS A 121 -16.34 -6.66 -3.42
N ASN A 122 -15.82 -7.70 -4.10
CA ASN A 122 -16.31 -9.08 -3.84
C ASN A 122 -15.28 -10.23 -3.76
N SER A 123 -13.96 -10.00 -3.70
CA SER A 123 -13.01 -11.14 -3.83
C SER A 123 -11.80 -11.14 -2.91
N TYR A 124 -11.90 -10.64 -1.68
CA TYR A 124 -10.86 -10.90 -0.66
C TYR A 124 -11.14 -12.20 0.11
N THR A 125 -11.14 -13.33 -0.61
CA THR A 125 -10.86 -14.64 0.00
C THR A 125 -9.35 -14.87 -0.11
N ILE A 126 -8.61 -14.41 0.89
CA ILE A 126 -7.15 -14.52 0.94
C ILE A 126 -6.78 -16.00 1.08
N SER A 127 -6.25 -16.58 0.01
CA SER A 127 -5.55 -17.86 0.08
C SER A 127 -4.14 -17.58 0.58
N CYS A 128 -3.92 -17.82 1.87
CA CYS A 128 -2.59 -17.80 2.49
C CYS A 128 -1.65 -18.74 1.74
N ILE A 129 -0.56 -18.21 1.18
CA ILE A 129 0.61 -19.02 0.84
C ILE A 129 1.64 -18.76 1.92
N SER A 130 1.61 -19.59 2.95
CA SER A 130 2.73 -19.80 3.86
C SER A 130 3.90 -20.33 3.05
N LEU A 131 4.93 -19.51 2.84
CA LEU A 131 6.23 -19.99 2.38
C LEU A 131 6.92 -20.67 3.56
N SER A 132 6.64 -21.96 3.74
CA SER A 132 7.42 -22.83 4.61
C SER A 132 8.81 -23.00 4.03
N ILE A 133 9.80 -22.33 4.62
CA ILE A 133 11.21 -22.63 4.36
C ILE A 133 11.54 -23.91 5.14
N GLN A 134 11.57 -25.05 4.46
CA GLN A 134 12.18 -26.26 5.00
C GLN A 134 13.70 -26.08 5.00
N HIS A 135 14.30 -26.00 6.19
CA HIS A 135 15.73 -26.25 6.35
C HIS A 135 15.95 -27.76 6.36
N SER A 136 16.71 -28.24 5.37
CA SER A 136 17.38 -29.54 5.37
C SER A 136 18.71 -29.44 6.09
#